data_AF-A0A316KKM7-F1
#
_entry.id   AF-A0A316KKM7-F1
#
_cell.length_a   1.000
_cell.length_b   1.000
_cell.length_c   1.000
_cell.angle_alpha   90.00
_cell.angle_beta   90.00
_cell.angle_gamma   90.00
#
_symmetry.space_group_name_H-M   'P 1'
#
loop_
_entity.id
_entity.type
_entity.pdbx_description
1 polymer ?
#
loop_
_entity_poly.entity_id
_entity_poly.type
_entity_poly.pdbx_seq_one_letter_code
_entity_poly.pdbx_strand_id
1 'polypeptide(L)'
;MQEAIGYTLFETFILIVGFYVNLSVFIPKLWMRGKPALYFLSLIALAAASFGLYFITGFDKLLLSDLVPRAAVSFVLNYAFFLFISFMIWYFEKYSEERVKALQLEKEKLRLEITVLKSQISPHFLFNTLNNIYSLAVQKDDNTPKMLAATSDILRYYVNNGNQSFVTLEEELNILRQFVEIQNKRN
;
A
#
# COMPACT_ATOMS: atom_id res chain seq x y z
N MET A 1 45.80 3.67 27.13
CA MET A 1 45.38 2.97 25.90
C MET A 1 44.31 1.92 26.17
N GLN A 2 44.51 1.01 27.14
CA GLN A 2 43.51 -0.01 27.51
C GLN A 2 42.17 0.59 28.01
N GLU A 3 42.21 1.64 28.83
CA GLU A 3 40.99 2.31 29.33
C GLU A 3 40.17 2.97 28.21
N ALA A 4 40.82 3.55 27.21
CA ALA A 4 40.14 4.19 26.07
C ALA A 4 39.41 3.16 25.19
N ILE A 5 40.01 1.98 24.97
CA ILE A 5 39.36 0.88 24.25
C ILE A 5 38.14 0.39 25.03
N GLY A 6 38.26 0.25 26.36
CA GLY A 6 37.15 -0.12 27.23
C GLY A 6 35.98 0.85 27.15
N TYR A 7 36.26 2.16 27.17
CA TYR A 7 35.25 3.21 27.00
C TYR A 7 34.51 3.11 25.67
N THR A 8 35.24 2.96 24.55
CA THR A 8 34.63 2.89 23.22
C THR A 8 33.74 1.66 23.06
N LEU A 9 34.18 0.50 23.57
CA LEU A 9 33.38 -0.73 23.55
C LEU A 9 32.11 -0.57 24.38
N PHE A 10 32.23 0.06 25.55
CA PHE A 10 31.10 0.34 26.43
C PHE A 10 30.09 1.32 25.81
N GLU A 11 30.56 2.42 25.21
CA GLU A 11 29.71 3.38 24.50
C GLU A 11 28.99 2.70 23.33
N THR A 12 29.71 1.91 22.54
CA THR A 12 29.12 1.15 21.41
C THR A 12 28.04 0.19 21.90
N PHE A 13 28.28 -0.51 23.02
CA PHE A 13 27.29 -1.39 23.61
C PHE A 13 26.02 -0.64 24.04
N ILE A 14 26.17 0.51 24.70
CA ILE A 14 25.04 1.38 25.08
C ILE A 14 24.25 1.84 23.85
N LEU A 15 24.93 2.25 22.78
CA LEU A 15 24.29 2.68 21.55
C LEU A 15 23.50 1.55 20.88
N ILE A 16 24.07 0.35 20.82
CA ILE A 16 23.39 -0.84 20.28
C ILE A 16 22.15 -1.17 21.10
N VAL A 17 22.25 -1.20 22.43
CA VAL A 17 21.11 -1.47 23.31
C VAL A 17 20.04 -0.40 23.13
N GLY A 18 20.42 0.88 23.13
CA GLY A 18 19.50 2.00 22.92
C GLY A 18 18.77 1.91 21.58
N PHE A 19 19.51 1.59 20.52
CA PHE A 19 18.98 1.39 19.17
C PHE A 19 17.91 0.28 19.13
N TYR A 20 18.22 -0.92 19.64
CA TYR A 20 17.28 -2.04 19.60
C TYR A 20 16.09 -1.86 20.56
N VAL A 21 16.29 -1.25 21.73
CA VAL A 21 15.18 -0.91 22.63
C VAL A 21 14.22 0.05 21.96
N ASN A 22 14.74 1.09 21.28
CA ASN A 22 13.89 2.01 20.55
C ASN A 22 13.14 1.32 19.40
N LEU A 23 13.87 0.60 18.55
CA LEU A 23 13.34 -0.05 17.35
C LEU A 23 12.32 -1.15 17.68
N SER A 24 12.61 -2.02 18.65
CA SER A 24 11.81 -3.21 18.93
C SER A 24 10.77 -3.02 20.04
N VAL A 25 10.91 -1.99 20.89
CA VAL A 25 10.02 -1.80 22.05
C VAL A 25 9.31 -0.45 22.02
N PHE A 26 10.03 0.66 21.97
CA PHE A 26 9.41 1.98 22.11
C PHE A 26 8.58 2.37 20.89
N ILE A 27 9.13 2.19 19.68
CA ILE A 27 8.39 2.50 18.45
C ILE A 27 7.11 1.64 18.36
N PRO A 28 7.16 0.30 18.50
CA PRO A 28 5.95 -0.52 18.35
C PRO A 28 4.93 -0.34 19.47
N LYS A 29 5.36 -0.13 20.72
CA LYS A 29 4.44 -0.07 21.86
C LYS A 29 3.92 1.34 22.16
N LEU A 30 4.67 2.39 21.82
CA LEU A 30 4.34 3.77 22.21
C LEU A 30 4.01 4.63 20.99
N TRP A 31 4.93 4.72 20.03
CA TRP A 31 4.73 5.55 18.83
C TRP A 31 3.56 5.03 17.99
N MET A 32 3.59 3.74 17.62
CA MET A 32 2.54 3.12 16.80
C MET A 32 1.17 3.04 17.51
N ARG A 33 1.13 3.12 18.84
CA ARG A 33 -0.12 3.14 19.63
C ARG A 33 -0.66 4.55 19.87
N GLY A 34 -0.10 5.56 19.21
CA GLY A 34 -0.57 6.95 19.34
C GLY A 34 -0.24 7.60 20.67
N LYS A 35 0.82 7.15 21.36
CA LYS A 35 1.27 7.69 22.66
C LYS A 35 2.62 8.40 22.55
N PRO A 36 2.75 9.51 21.79
CA PRO A 36 4.03 10.17 21.53
C PRO A 36 4.66 10.77 22.80
N ALA A 37 3.86 11.29 23.73
CA ALA A 37 4.38 11.82 25.00
C ALA A 37 5.14 10.74 25.80
N LEU A 38 4.56 9.53 25.93
CA LEU A 38 5.22 8.41 26.60
C LEU A 38 6.46 7.93 25.83
N TYR A 39 6.43 7.98 24.51
CA TYR A 39 7.60 7.66 23.68
C TYR A 39 8.79 8.57 23.99
N PHE A 40 8.59 9.90 23.94
CA PHE A 40 9.67 10.84 24.25
C PHE A 40 10.13 10.76 25.71
N LEU A 41 9.22 10.58 26.65
CA LEU A 41 9.57 10.33 28.06
C LEU A 41 10.42 9.06 28.22
N SER A 42 10.11 8.00 27.48
CA SER A 42 10.87 6.75 27.53
C SER A 42 12.27 6.91 26.93
N LEU A 43 12.41 7.70 25.86
CA LEU A 43 13.73 8.04 25.30
C LEU A 43 14.59 8.84 26.27
N ILE A 44 14.02 9.85 26.92
CA ILE A 44 14.72 10.64 27.93
C ILE A 44 15.12 9.75 29.11
N ALA A 45 14.22 8.90 29.60
CA ALA A 45 14.51 7.96 30.67
C ALA A 45 15.62 6.97 30.30
N LEU A 46 15.62 6.46 29.06
CA LEU A 46 16.65 5.55 28.56
C LEU A 46 18.00 6.25 28.41
N ALA A 47 18.03 7.49 27.91
CA ALA A 47 19.23 8.30 27.80
C ALA A 47 19.81 8.63 29.19
N ALA A 48 18.96 9.01 30.15
CA ALA A 48 19.36 9.27 31.53
C ALA A 48 19.90 8.01 32.22
N ALA A 49 19.24 6.86 32.04
CA ALA A 49 19.73 5.58 32.56
C ALA A 49 21.09 5.20 31.94
N SER A 50 21.24 5.38 30.62
CA SER A 50 22.49 5.14 29.89
C SER A 50 23.61 6.04 30.40
N PHE A 51 23.33 7.32 30.64
CA PHE A 51 24.27 8.28 31.22
C PHE A 51 24.66 7.90 32.65
N GLY A 52 23.70 7.43 33.47
CA GLY A 52 23.94 6.93 34.82
C GLY A 52 24.94 5.77 34.89
N LEU A 53 24.96 4.90 33.87
CA LEU A 53 25.91 3.78 33.81
C LEU A 53 27.37 4.22 33.71
N TYR A 54 27.66 5.42 33.19
CA TYR A 54 29.02 5.96 33.14
C TYR A 54 29.57 6.26 34.55
N PHE A 55 28.74 6.72 35.48
CA PHE A 55 29.13 6.95 36.88
C PHE A 55 29.35 5.65 37.65
N ILE A 56 28.57 4.61 37.35
CA ILE A 56 28.70 3.29 37.99
C ILE A 56 29.98 2.59 37.53
N THR A 57 30.33 2.73 36.27
CA THR A 57 31.52 2.08 35.67
C THR A 57 32.83 2.84 35.91
N GLY A 58 32.77 4.07 36.44
CA GLY A 58 33.94 4.93 36.63
C GLY A 58 34.46 5.57 35.33
N PHE A 59 33.72 5.40 34.22
CA PHE A 59 34.01 6.05 32.94
C PHE A 59 33.55 7.51 32.90
N ASP A 60 32.82 7.97 33.92
CA ASP A 60 32.44 9.36 34.13
C ASP A 60 33.67 10.29 34.19
N LYS A 61 34.79 9.84 34.75
CA LYS A 61 36.02 10.65 34.78
C LYS A 61 36.59 10.90 33.38
N LEU A 62 36.50 9.92 32.50
CA LEU A 62 36.91 10.08 31.09
C LEU A 62 35.89 10.93 30.33
N LEU A 63 34.61 10.83 30.70
CA LEU A 63 33.50 11.63 30.18
C LEU A 63 33.49 13.08 30.68
N LEU A 64 34.05 13.37 31.87
CA LEU A 64 33.97 14.66 32.58
C LEU A 64 35.32 15.39 32.87
N SER A 65 36.49 14.81 32.55
CA SER A 65 37.84 15.42 32.66
C SER A 65 38.07 16.72 31.86
N ASP A 66 38.91 17.67 32.28
CA ASP A 66 39.06 19.04 31.70
C ASP A 66 39.27 19.20 30.16
N LEU A 67 39.47 18.13 29.38
CA LEU A 67 39.41 18.12 27.91
C LEU A 67 37.96 17.98 27.32
N VAL A 68 36.90 18.06 28.17
CA VAL A 68 35.61 17.37 28.00
C VAL A 68 34.42 17.94 27.24
N PRO A 69 34.31 19.23 26.85
CA PRO A 69 33.11 19.65 26.12
C PRO A 69 32.85 18.81 24.87
N ARG A 70 33.88 18.16 24.31
CA ARG A 70 33.77 17.29 23.13
C ARG A 70 33.22 15.90 23.42
N ALA A 71 33.65 15.20 24.46
CA ALA A 71 33.29 13.79 24.67
C ALA A 71 31.80 13.64 25.05
N ALA A 72 31.31 14.45 25.99
CA ALA A 72 29.91 14.46 26.37
C ALA A 72 29.00 14.90 25.22
N VAL A 73 29.41 15.90 24.44
CA VAL A 73 28.67 16.35 23.25
C VAL A 73 28.65 15.26 22.17
N SER A 74 29.80 14.63 21.89
CA SER A 74 29.88 13.51 20.95
C SER A 74 28.98 12.35 21.35
N PHE A 75 28.94 12.00 22.64
CA PHE A 75 28.03 10.98 23.15
C PHE A 75 26.57 11.33 22.87
N VAL A 76 26.13 12.55 23.24
CA VAL A 76 24.75 13.00 23.01
C VAL A 76 24.41 13.00 21.52
N LEU A 77 25.30 13.49 20.67
CA LEU A 77 25.11 13.52 19.22
C LEU A 77 25.05 12.12 18.62
N ASN A 78 25.95 11.21 19.01
CA ASN A 78 25.93 9.82 18.57
C ASN A 78 24.63 9.13 19.03
N TYR A 79 24.25 9.31 20.28
CA TYR A 79 23.04 8.70 20.83
C TYR A 79 21.79 9.19 20.09
N ALA A 80 21.65 10.51 19.89
CA ALA A 80 20.57 11.10 19.11
C ALA A 80 20.57 10.59 17.66
N PHE A 81 21.75 10.47 17.04
CA PHE A 81 21.90 9.98 15.67
C PHE A 81 21.45 8.52 15.52
N PHE A 82 21.84 7.63 16.43
CA PHE A 82 21.40 6.22 16.40
C PHE A 82 19.89 6.08 16.65
N LEU A 83 19.33 6.86 17.58
CA LEU A 83 17.88 6.90 17.76
C LEU A 83 17.17 7.42 16.51
N PHE A 84 17.70 8.46 15.87
CA PHE A 84 17.17 8.97 14.62
C PHE A 84 17.21 7.93 13.51
N ILE A 85 18.34 7.23 13.31
CA ILE A 85 18.46 6.15 12.33
C ILE A 85 17.44 5.05 12.62
N SER A 86 17.28 4.62 13.87
CA SER A 86 16.31 3.58 14.23
C SER A 86 14.88 3.99 13.86
N PHE A 87 14.53 5.26 14.08
CA PHE A 87 13.23 5.80 13.70
C PHE A 87 13.08 5.90 12.17
N MET A 88 14.13 6.31 11.46
CA MET A 88 14.13 6.39 10.00
C MET A 88 13.95 5.00 9.37
N ILE A 89 14.66 3.98 9.85
CA ILE A 89 14.53 2.59 9.38
C ILE A 89 13.07 2.14 9.50
N TRP A 90 12.49 2.28 10.70
CA TRP A 90 11.09 1.94 10.92
C TRP A 90 10.14 2.74 10.01
N TYR A 91 10.38 4.05 9.86
CA TYR A 91 9.54 4.91 9.03
C TYR A 91 9.58 4.48 7.55
N PHE A 92 10.76 4.16 7.02
CA PHE A 92 10.91 3.69 5.64
C PHE A 92 10.26 2.33 5.42
N GLU A 93 10.42 1.38 6.35
CA GLU A 93 9.73 0.08 6.30
C GLU A 93 8.21 0.28 6.29
N LYS A 94 7.70 1.09 7.22
CA LYS A 94 6.27 1.40 7.34
C LYS A 94 5.72 2.07 6.08
N TYR A 95 6.44 3.05 5.54
CA TYR A 95 6.07 3.74 4.30
C TYR A 95 6.05 2.78 3.09
N SER A 96 7.04 1.89 3.00
CA SER A 96 7.09 0.87 1.95
C SER A 96 5.90 -0.09 2.03
N GLU A 97 5.58 -0.59 3.23
CA GLU A 97 4.41 -1.45 3.45
C GLU A 97 3.10 -0.76 3.05
N GLU A 98 2.92 0.50 3.44
CA GLU A 98 1.72 1.27 3.11
C GLU A 98 1.59 1.50 1.61
N ARG A 99 2.72 1.78 0.93
CA ARG A 99 2.75 1.93 -0.52
C ARG A 99 2.40 0.63 -1.25
N VAL A 100 2.93 -0.51 -0.79
CA VAL A 100 2.59 -1.82 -1.37
C VAL A 100 1.10 -2.14 -1.16
N LYS A 101 0.56 -1.89 0.04
CA LYS A 101 -0.86 -2.06 0.33
C LYS A 101 -1.74 -1.17 -0.55
N ALA A 102 -1.35 0.10 -0.75
CA ALA A 102 -2.07 1.01 -1.63
C ALA A 102 -2.11 0.51 -3.10
N LEU A 103 -0.97 0.05 -3.63
CA LEU A 103 -0.90 -0.52 -4.98
C LEU A 103 -1.74 -1.80 -5.12
N GLN A 104 -1.79 -2.64 -4.08
CA GLN A 104 -2.63 -3.84 -4.06
C GLN A 104 -4.13 -3.48 -4.09
N LEU A 105 -4.54 -2.49 -3.30
CA LEU A 105 -5.92 -1.99 -3.29
C LEU A 105 -6.32 -1.37 -4.63
N GLU A 106 -5.43 -0.62 -5.28
CA GLU A 106 -5.66 -0.06 -6.61
C GLU A 106 -5.83 -1.16 -7.67
N LYS A 107 -4.98 -2.20 -7.64
CA LYS A 107 -5.10 -3.36 -8.53
C LYS A 107 -6.41 -4.11 -8.31
N GLU A 108 -6.83 -4.30 -7.06
CA GLU A 108 -8.10 -4.95 -6.74
C GLU A 108 -9.29 -4.12 -7.23
N LYS A 109 -9.26 -2.80 -7.02
CA LYS A 109 -10.25 -1.87 -7.57
C LYS A 109 -10.35 -1.98 -9.09
N LEU A 110 -9.23 -1.92 -9.81
CA LEU A 110 -9.23 -2.08 -11.27
C LEU A 110 -9.80 -3.44 -11.71
N ARG A 111 -9.48 -4.52 -10.98
CA ARG A 111 -10.05 -5.84 -11.24
C ARG A 111 -11.57 -5.86 -11.05
N LEU A 112 -12.08 -5.19 -10.03
CA LEU A 112 -13.51 -5.04 -9.79
C LEU A 112 -14.18 -4.20 -10.87
N GLU A 113 -13.60 -3.07 -11.25
CA GLU A 113 -14.10 -2.23 -12.36
C GLU A 113 -14.17 -3.01 -13.67
N ILE A 114 -13.11 -3.77 -14.01
CA ILE A 114 -13.11 -4.66 -15.17
C ILE A 114 -14.21 -5.74 -15.05
N THR A 115 -14.42 -6.29 -13.85
CA THR A 115 -15.45 -7.32 -13.63
C THR A 115 -16.85 -6.73 -13.79
N VAL A 116 -17.09 -5.52 -13.29
CA VAL A 116 -18.34 -4.78 -13.46
C VAL A 116 -18.57 -4.48 -14.94
N LEU A 117 -17.56 -3.95 -15.64
CA LEU A 117 -17.62 -3.71 -17.08
C LEU A 117 -17.94 -4.99 -17.87
N LYS A 118 -17.28 -6.10 -17.53
CA LYS A 118 -17.58 -7.40 -18.14
C LYS A 118 -18.98 -7.90 -17.80
N SER A 119 -19.53 -7.60 -16.63
CA SER A 119 -20.88 -8.05 -16.26
C SER A 119 -21.99 -7.31 -17.01
N GLN A 120 -21.74 -6.08 -17.47
CA GLN A 120 -22.68 -5.34 -18.32
C GLN A 120 -22.93 -6.04 -19.66
N ILE A 121 -21.94 -6.80 -20.16
CA ILE A 121 -22.10 -7.67 -21.32
C ILE A 121 -22.24 -9.11 -20.83
N SER A 122 -23.45 -9.67 -20.82
CA SER A 122 -23.61 -11.10 -20.52
C SER A 122 -22.81 -11.94 -21.55
N PRO A 123 -21.70 -12.61 -21.18
CA PRO A 123 -20.93 -13.39 -22.14
C PRO A 123 -21.79 -14.51 -22.73
N HIS A 124 -22.68 -15.04 -21.91
CA HIS A 124 -23.69 -16.00 -22.33
C HIS A 124 -24.62 -15.44 -23.42
N PHE A 125 -25.07 -14.19 -23.31
CA PHE A 125 -25.84 -13.56 -24.38
C PHE A 125 -25.04 -13.55 -25.69
N LEU A 126 -23.78 -13.10 -25.65
CA LEU A 126 -22.93 -13.01 -26.84
C LEU A 126 -22.71 -14.38 -27.50
N PHE A 127 -22.31 -15.40 -26.73
CA PHE A 127 -22.08 -16.74 -27.28
C PHE A 127 -23.34 -17.32 -27.92
N ASN A 128 -24.49 -17.15 -27.28
CA ASN A 128 -25.73 -17.67 -27.83
C ASN A 128 -26.21 -16.93 -29.06
N THR A 129 -26.04 -15.60 -29.09
CA THR A 129 -26.40 -14.81 -30.27
C THR A 129 -25.51 -15.18 -31.46
N LEU A 130 -24.21 -15.39 -31.24
CA LEU A 130 -23.29 -15.89 -32.29
C LEU A 130 -23.67 -17.29 -32.77
N ASN A 131 -24.02 -18.22 -31.86
CA ASN A 131 -24.47 -19.56 -32.23
C ASN A 131 -25.78 -19.54 -33.05
N ASN A 132 -26.71 -18.65 -32.70
CA ASN A 132 -27.95 -18.48 -33.46
C ASN A 132 -27.66 -17.93 -34.87
N ILE A 133 -26.82 -16.89 -34.99
CA ILE A 133 -26.38 -16.35 -36.28
C ILE A 133 -25.69 -17.44 -37.12
N TYR A 134 -24.85 -18.27 -36.51
CA TYR A 134 -24.22 -19.41 -37.19
C TYR A 134 -25.26 -20.40 -37.72
N SER A 135 -26.29 -20.74 -36.92
CA SER A 135 -27.37 -21.63 -37.34
C SER A 135 -28.15 -21.04 -38.53
N LEU A 136 -28.50 -19.75 -38.47
CA LEU A 136 -29.16 -19.02 -39.57
C LEU A 136 -28.31 -19.02 -40.85
N ALA A 137 -27.00 -18.79 -40.71
CA ALA A 137 -26.07 -18.80 -41.84
C ALA A 137 -25.99 -20.19 -42.50
N VAL A 138 -25.95 -21.27 -41.71
CA VAL A 138 -25.96 -22.65 -42.20
C VAL A 138 -27.28 -22.97 -42.91
N GLN A 139 -28.39 -22.46 -42.40
CA GLN A 139 -29.73 -22.60 -43.00
C GLN A 139 -29.96 -21.69 -44.21
N LYS A 140 -29.02 -20.79 -44.53
CA LYS A 140 -29.16 -19.75 -45.57
C LYS A 140 -30.40 -18.87 -45.34
N ASP A 141 -30.68 -18.56 -44.08
CA ASP A 141 -31.81 -17.69 -43.73
C ASP A 141 -31.48 -16.24 -44.12
N ASP A 142 -32.40 -15.59 -44.84
CA ASP A 142 -32.27 -14.21 -45.30
C ASP A 142 -32.16 -13.19 -44.14
N ASN A 143 -32.52 -13.55 -42.91
CA ASN A 143 -32.37 -12.72 -41.72
C ASN A 143 -30.95 -12.72 -41.14
N THR A 144 -30.05 -13.60 -41.60
CA THR A 144 -28.68 -13.70 -41.08
C THR A 144 -27.95 -12.34 -41.05
N PRO A 145 -27.95 -11.53 -42.13
CA PRO A 145 -27.28 -10.23 -42.13
C PRO A 145 -27.91 -9.24 -41.13
N LYS A 146 -29.24 -9.27 -40.99
CA LYS A 146 -29.98 -8.40 -40.05
C LYS A 146 -29.63 -8.71 -38.60
N MET A 147 -29.58 -10.00 -38.25
CA MET A 147 -29.22 -10.46 -36.90
C MET A 147 -27.77 -10.12 -36.54
N LEU A 148 -26.86 -10.26 -37.50
CA LEU A 148 -25.46 -9.88 -37.34
C LEU A 148 -25.27 -8.37 -37.13
N ALA A 149 -25.99 -7.55 -37.90
CA ALA A 149 -25.96 -6.10 -37.77
C ALA A 149 -26.47 -5.65 -36.38
N ALA A 150 -27.66 -6.10 -35.97
CA ALA A 150 -28.24 -5.76 -34.66
C ALA A 150 -27.34 -6.19 -33.49
N THR A 151 -26.71 -7.36 -33.59
CA THR A 151 -25.75 -7.84 -32.58
C THR A 151 -24.50 -6.94 -32.51
N SER A 152 -24.01 -6.51 -33.67
CA SER A 152 -22.85 -5.61 -33.77
C SER A 152 -23.15 -4.23 -33.19
N ASP A 153 -24.37 -3.72 -33.35
CA ASP A 153 -24.80 -2.43 -32.81
C ASP A 153 -24.92 -2.45 -31.28
N ILE A 154 -25.47 -3.53 -30.71
CA ILE A 154 -25.52 -3.73 -29.25
C ILE A 154 -24.12 -3.84 -28.64
N LEU A 155 -23.21 -4.59 -29.27
CA LEU A 155 -21.83 -4.69 -28.80
C LEU A 155 -21.11 -3.35 -28.86
N ARG A 156 -21.29 -2.60 -29.95
CA ARG A 156 -20.73 -1.27 -30.11
C ARG A 156 -21.26 -0.31 -29.05
N TYR A 157 -22.55 -0.39 -28.73
CA TYR A 157 -23.16 0.37 -27.65
C TYR A 157 -22.49 0.10 -26.30
N TYR A 158 -22.38 -1.17 -25.89
CA TYR A 158 -21.75 -1.51 -24.61
C TYR A 158 -20.26 -1.14 -24.54
N VAL A 159 -19.52 -1.28 -25.64
CA VAL A 159 -18.09 -0.91 -25.69
C VAL A 159 -17.89 0.61 -25.62
N ASN A 160 -18.71 1.38 -26.34
CA ASN A 160 -18.54 2.83 -26.43
C ASN A 160 -19.17 3.58 -25.24
N ASN A 161 -20.31 3.08 -24.73
CA ASN A 161 -21.10 3.75 -23.70
C ASN A 161 -21.00 3.10 -22.32
N GLY A 162 -20.39 1.91 -22.17
CA GLY A 162 -20.19 1.26 -20.87
C GLY A 162 -19.34 2.07 -19.88
N ASN A 163 -18.58 3.05 -20.37
CA ASN A 163 -17.78 3.99 -19.57
C ASN A 163 -18.40 5.41 -19.47
N GLN A 164 -19.53 5.68 -20.14
CA GLN A 164 -20.19 6.99 -20.04
C GLN A 164 -21.07 7.05 -18.79
N SER A 165 -21.01 8.16 -18.04
CA SER A 165 -21.82 8.34 -16.83
C SER A 165 -23.31 8.54 -17.13
N PHE A 166 -23.66 9.01 -18.33
CA PHE A 166 -25.03 9.27 -18.77
C PHE A 166 -25.17 9.01 -20.27
N VAL A 167 -26.32 8.46 -20.67
CA VAL A 167 -26.79 8.28 -22.05
C VAL A 167 -28.21 8.84 -22.17
N THR A 168 -28.67 9.13 -23.38
CA THR A 168 -30.06 9.56 -23.56
C THR A 168 -31.03 8.39 -23.36
N LEU A 169 -32.23 8.67 -22.85
CA LEU A 169 -33.28 7.64 -22.69
C LEU A 169 -33.65 7.01 -24.05
N GLU A 170 -33.60 7.79 -25.13
CA GLU A 170 -33.90 7.31 -26.48
C GLU A 170 -32.89 6.26 -26.97
N GLU A 171 -31.59 6.50 -26.75
CA GLU A 171 -30.52 5.54 -27.08
C GLU A 171 -30.68 4.23 -26.30
N GLU A 172 -30.93 4.31 -25.00
CA GLU A 172 -31.15 3.13 -24.14
C GLU A 172 -32.39 2.34 -24.59
N LEU A 173 -33.51 3.03 -24.87
CA LEU A 173 -34.73 2.39 -25.36
C LEU A 173 -34.56 1.73 -26.73
N ASN A 174 -33.80 2.35 -27.64
CA ASN A 174 -33.53 1.79 -28.96
C ASN A 174 -32.72 0.49 -28.86
N ILE A 175 -31.68 0.48 -28.02
CA ILE A 175 -30.85 -0.71 -27.79
C ILE A 175 -31.63 -1.82 -27.08
N LEU A 176 -32.47 -1.49 -26.09
CA LEU A 176 -33.35 -2.47 -25.44
C LEU A 176 -34.33 -3.12 -26.42
N ARG A 177 -34.88 -2.37 -27.38
CA ARG A 177 -35.74 -2.93 -28.44
C ARG A 177 -34.99 -3.93 -29.31
N GLN A 178 -33.78 -3.59 -29.75
CA GLN A 178 -32.93 -4.49 -30.54
C GLN A 178 -32.56 -5.75 -29.74
N PHE A 179 -32.25 -5.60 -28.45
CA PHE A 179 -31.97 -6.71 -27.56
C PHE A 179 -33.16 -7.67 -27.44
N VAL A 180 -34.37 -7.15 -27.25
CA VAL A 180 -35.60 -7.95 -27.19
C VAL A 180 -35.88 -8.64 -28.54
N GLU A 181 -35.67 -7.95 -29.67
CA GLU A 181 -35.83 -8.57 -31.00
C GLU A 181 -34.90 -9.77 -31.18
N ILE A 182 -33.63 -9.66 -30.76
CA ILE A 182 -32.67 -10.77 -30.80
C ILE A 182 -33.10 -11.92 -29.89
N GLN A 183 -33.55 -11.63 -28.66
CA GLN A 183 -34.00 -12.65 -27.72
C GLN A 183 -35.24 -13.39 -28.20
N ASN A 184 -36.17 -12.69 -28.85
CA ASN A 184 -37.37 -13.31 -29.41
C ASN A 184 -37.08 -14.24 -30.59
N LYS A 185 -35.98 -14.03 -31.32
CA LYS A 185 -35.53 -14.91 -32.41
C LYS A 185 -34.65 -16.09 -31.94
N ARG A 186 -34.30 -16.12 -30.65
CA ARG A 186 -33.50 -17.19 -30.04
C ARG A 186 -34.33 -18.36 -29.51
N ASN A 187 -35.60 -18.12 -29.18
CA ASN A 187 -36.58 -19.13 -28.79
C ASN A 187 -37.43 -19.52 -29.99
#